data_AF-A0A1F8CJ35-F1
#
_entry.id   AF-A0A1F8CJ35-F1
#
_cell.length_a   1.000
_cell.length_b   1.000
_cell.length_c   1.000
_cell.angle_alpha   90.00
_cell.angle_beta   90.00
_cell.angle_gamma   90.00
#
_symmetry.space_group_name_H-M   'P 1'
#
loop_
_entity.id
_entity.type
_entity.pdbx_description
1 polymer ?
#
loop_
_entity_poly.entity_id
_entity_poly.type
_entity_poly.pdbx_seq_one_letter_code
_entity_poly.pdbx_strand_id
1 'polypeptide(L)'
;MLKHKFFRKDLEKWISAPPEVWQWEATYEDGGVLKQFGDDGVFHQFAEIDQERLAMFKMVSPEYSQTYTLLFSDPAMKLIHFYRNKVLNAGTADEERIRYYCFGYEKRIGTKVHKTIMMITPTNDLVVTEEPALVTSSNDSSS
;
A
#
# COMPACT_ATOMS: atom_id res chain seq x y z
N MET A 1 -12.70 17.60 2.23
CA MET A 1 -11.97 16.55 1.48
C MET A 1 -12.48 16.52 0.05
N LEU A 2 -11.57 16.51 -0.94
CA LEU A 2 -11.95 16.20 -2.33
C LEU A 2 -12.49 14.77 -2.39
N LYS A 3 -13.58 14.57 -3.13
CA LYS A 3 -14.09 13.22 -3.45
C LYS A 3 -13.34 12.71 -4.67
N HIS A 4 -12.35 11.85 -4.44
CA HIS A 4 -11.58 11.27 -5.54
C HIS A 4 -12.40 10.24 -6.31
N LYS A 5 -12.12 10.10 -7.60
CA LYS A 5 -12.87 9.20 -8.48
C LYS A 5 -11.95 8.48 -9.45
N PHE A 6 -12.35 7.28 -9.83
CA PHE A 6 -11.74 6.56 -10.94
C PHE A 6 -12.79 6.17 -11.96
N PHE A 7 -12.37 6.03 -13.21
CA PHE A 7 -13.23 5.58 -14.29
C PHE A 7 -13.20 4.06 -14.36
N ARG A 8 -14.37 3.42 -14.22
CA ARG A 8 -14.50 1.96 -14.30
C ARG A 8 -14.97 1.57 -15.71
N LYS A 9 -14.04 1.07 -16.53
CA LYS A 9 -14.24 0.85 -17.98
C LYS A 9 -15.42 -0.09 -18.30
N ASP A 10 -15.57 -1.17 -17.54
CA ASP A 10 -16.66 -2.15 -17.66
C ASP A 10 -18.05 -1.56 -17.40
N LEU A 11 -18.14 -0.47 -16.63
CA LEU A 11 -19.41 0.21 -16.35
C LEU A 11 -19.53 1.57 -17.03
N GLU A 12 -18.52 1.97 -17.81
CA GLU A 12 -18.44 3.27 -18.49
C GLU A 12 -18.78 4.47 -17.59
N LYS A 13 -18.40 4.42 -16.30
CA LYS A 13 -18.77 5.46 -15.33
C LYS A 13 -17.67 5.77 -14.33
N TRP A 14 -17.75 7.00 -13.81
CA TRP A 14 -16.94 7.46 -12.69
C TRP A 14 -17.51 6.92 -11.37
N ILE A 15 -16.62 6.36 -10.55
CA ILE A 15 -16.95 5.81 -9.23
C ILE A 15 -16.16 6.57 -8.19
N SER A 16 -16.81 6.89 -7.06
CA SER A 16 -16.12 7.53 -5.92
C SER A 16 -15.20 6.52 -5.24
N ALA A 17 -13.95 6.91 -5.02
CA ALA A 17 -13.01 6.17 -4.20
C ALA A 17 -13.04 6.76 -2.77
N PRO A 18 -13.29 5.96 -1.73
CA PRO A 18 -13.12 6.42 -0.36
C PRO A 18 -11.63 6.73 -0.11
N PRO A 19 -11.32 7.76 0.70
CA PRO A 19 -9.94 8.01 1.10
C PRO A 19 -9.40 6.85 1.95
N GLU A 20 -8.10 6.63 1.87
CA GLU A 20 -7.38 5.66 2.70
C GLU A 20 -6.51 6.40 3.73
N VAL A 21 -6.34 5.80 4.91
CA VAL A 21 -5.48 6.35 5.99
C VAL A 21 -4.03 6.39 5.53
N TRP A 22 -3.60 5.34 4.85
CA TRP A 22 -2.29 5.27 4.22
C TRP A 22 -2.46 5.22 2.71
N GLN A 23 -1.75 6.12 2.04
CA GLN A 23 -1.83 6.36 0.60
C GLN A 23 -0.43 6.25 0.02
N TRP A 24 -0.33 5.91 -1.26
CA TRP A 24 0.96 5.82 -1.92
C TRP A 24 1.27 7.01 -2.83
N GLU A 25 2.56 7.31 -2.95
CA GLU A 25 3.13 8.21 -3.94
C GLU A 25 4.31 7.52 -4.64
N ALA A 26 4.32 7.53 -5.96
CA ALA A 26 5.40 7.03 -6.79
C ALA A 26 6.11 8.21 -7.47
N THR A 27 7.40 8.36 -7.21
CA THR A 27 8.25 9.36 -7.86
C THR A 27 9.13 8.67 -8.90
N TYR A 28 9.11 9.19 -10.12
CA TYR A 28 9.91 8.70 -11.24
C TYR A 28 11.25 9.41 -11.33
N GLU A 29 12.19 8.84 -12.10
CA GLU A 29 13.54 9.39 -12.31
C GLU A 29 13.55 10.82 -12.88
N ASP A 30 12.51 11.20 -13.63
CA ASP A 30 12.34 12.56 -14.18
C ASP A 30 11.74 13.55 -13.18
N GLY A 31 11.48 13.12 -11.95
CA GLY A 31 10.84 13.91 -10.89
C GLY A 31 9.32 13.96 -10.97
N GLY A 32 8.70 13.33 -11.98
CA GLY A 32 7.26 13.17 -12.06
C GLY A 32 6.72 12.37 -10.87
N VAL A 33 5.55 12.74 -10.37
CA VAL A 33 4.92 12.08 -9.22
C VAL A 33 3.52 11.60 -9.59
N LEU A 34 3.27 10.31 -9.41
CA LEU A 34 1.94 9.72 -9.44
C LEU A 34 1.48 9.47 -8.01
N LYS A 35 0.33 10.02 -7.62
CA LYS A 35 -0.26 9.81 -6.28
C LYS A 35 -1.47 8.89 -6.41
N GLN A 36 -1.72 8.06 -5.39
CA GLN A 36 -2.95 7.26 -5.33
C GLN A 36 -4.21 8.13 -5.42
N PHE A 37 -4.18 9.25 -4.72
CA PHE A 37 -5.21 10.28 -4.71
C PHE A 37 -4.59 11.55 -5.27
N GLY A 38 -4.75 11.76 -6.58
CA GLY A 38 -4.20 12.89 -7.32
C GLY A 38 -4.78 14.22 -6.86
N ASP A 39 -3.97 15.28 -6.94
CA ASP A 39 -4.39 16.63 -6.57
C ASP A 39 -5.51 17.18 -7.49
N ASP A 40 -5.71 16.54 -8.65
CA ASP A 40 -6.78 16.77 -9.62
C ASP A 40 -8.10 16.06 -9.27
N GLY A 41 -8.14 15.30 -8.16
CA GLY A 41 -9.29 14.52 -7.74
C GLY A 41 -9.40 13.16 -8.44
N VAL A 42 -8.38 12.71 -9.18
CA VAL A 42 -8.35 11.38 -9.79
C VAL A 42 -7.79 10.37 -8.79
N PHE A 43 -8.42 9.20 -8.72
CA PHE A 43 -7.87 8.04 -8.03
C PHE A 43 -7.10 7.19 -9.03
N HIS A 44 -5.80 7.05 -8.80
CA HIS A 44 -4.92 6.21 -9.61
C HIS A 44 -4.80 4.81 -8.99
N GLN A 45 -4.81 3.81 -9.85
CA GLN A 45 -4.62 2.41 -9.51
C GLN A 45 -3.13 2.09 -9.45
N PHE A 46 -2.77 1.15 -8.57
CA PHE A 46 -1.38 0.71 -8.43
C PHE A 46 -0.78 0.18 -9.75
N ALA A 47 -1.60 -0.45 -10.60
CA ALA A 47 -1.18 -0.96 -11.91
C ALA A 47 -0.79 0.14 -12.92
N GLU A 48 -1.10 1.41 -12.63
CA GLU A 48 -0.68 2.56 -13.45
C GLU A 48 0.78 2.98 -13.17
N ILE A 49 1.39 2.47 -12.09
CA ILE A 49 2.79 2.79 -11.77
C ILE A 49 3.70 2.14 -12.82
N ASP A 50 4.42 3.00 -13.55
CA ASP A 50 5.56 2.60 -14.39
C ASP A 50 6.74 2.13 -13.51
N GLN A 51 6.86 0.81 -13.36
CA GLN A 51 7.87 0.16 -12.51
C GLN A 51 9.30 0.37 -13.02
N GLU A 52 9.49 0.54 -14.34
CA GLU A 52 10.82 0.65 -14.95
C GLU A 52 11.47 2.01 -14.69
N ARG A 53 10.65 3.04 -14.51
CA ARG A 53 11.07 4.43 -14.25
C ARG A 53 10.95 4.83 -12.79
N LEU A 54 10.56 3.90 -11.91
CA LEU A 54 10.31 4.20 -10.50
C LEU A 54 11.63 4.45 -9.77
N ALA A 55 11.81 5.66 -9.24
CA ALA A 55 12.96 6.02 -8.43
C ALA A 55 12.67 5.89 -6.92
N MET A 56 11.44 6.17 -6.51
CA MET A 56 11.05 6.18 -5.11
C MET A 56 9.56 5.88 -4.95
N PHE A 57 9.22 5.10 -3.93
CA PHE A 57 7.85 4.85 -3.50
C PHE A 57 7.67 5.26 -2.05
N LYS A 58 6.57 5.95 -1.74
CA LYS A 58 6.24 6.36 -0.38
C LYS A 58 4.88 5.83 0.02
N MET A 59 4.76 5.45 1.28
CA MET A 59 3.48 5.47 1.98
C MET A 59 3.43 6.77 2.77
N VAL A 60 2.35 7.53 2.61
CA VAL A 60 2.05 8.81 3.28
C VAL A 60 0.67 8.74 3.93
N SER A 61 0.44 9.55 4.96
CA SER A 61 -0.86 9.61 5.64
C SER A 61 -1.28 11.06 5.90
N PRO A 62 -2.55 11.41 5.71
CA PRO A 62 -3.09 12.67 6.19
C PRO A 62 -3.33 12.67 7.71
N GLU A 63 -3.34 11.50 8.35
CA GLU A 63 -3.61 11.32 9.79
C GLU A 63 -2.33 11.20 10.62
N TYR A 64 -1.29 10.58 10.07
CA TYR A 64 0.00 10.38 10.73
C TYR A 64 1.09 11.21 10.06
N SER A 65 1.97 11.82 10.86
CA SER A 65 3.14 12.55 10.34
C SER A 65 4.25 11.64 9.81
N GLN A 66 4.17 10.33 10.10
CA GLN A 66 5.12 9.35 9.64
C GLN A 66 5.05 9.20 8.11
N THR A 67 6.20 9.03 7.48
CA THR A 67 6.31 8.65 6.07
C THR A 67 7.22 7.44 5.98
N TYR A 68 6.85 6.45 5.16
CA TYR A 68 7.71 5.31 4.86
C TYR A 68 8.16 5.40 3.42
N THR A 69 9.47 5.33 3.18
CA THR A 69 10.07 5.53 1.85
C THR A 69 10.87 4.31 1.43
N LEU A 70 10.64 3.84 0.20
CA LEU A 70 11.47 2.87 -0.50
C LEU A 70 12.20 3.57 -1.65
N LEU A 71 13.52 3.39 -1.68
CA LEU A 71 14.36 3.87 -2.78
C LEU A 71 14.61 2.73 -3.75
N PHE A 72 14.37 2.98 -5.03
CA PHE A 72 14.58 2.03 -6.11
C PHE A 72 15.87 2.41 -6.83
N SER A 73 16.99 1.91 -6.32
CA SER A 73 18.34 2.17 -6.86
C SER A 73 18.87 1.04 -7.75
N ASP A 74 18.12 -0.06 -7.86
CA ASP A 74 18.48 -1.23 -8.66
C ASP A 74 17.34 -1.56 -9.63
N PRO A 75 17.59 -1.59 -10.95
CA PRO A 75 16.58 -1.91 -11.97
C PRO A 75 15.94 -3.31 -11.83
N ALA A 76 16.54 -4.22 -11.06
CA ALA A 76 15.99 -5.54 -10.79
C ALA A 76 14.96 -5.54 -9.65
N MET A 77 14.78 -4.42 -8.94
CA MET A 77 13.74 -4.27 -7.91
C MET A 77 12.38 -4.05 -8.56
N LYS A 78 11.37 -4.77 -8.07
CA LYS A 78 9.97 -4.60 -8.45
C LYS A 78 9.15 -4.29 -7.23
N LEU A 79 8.42 -3.18 -7.27
CA LEU A 79 7.56 -2.73 -6.18
C LEU A 79 6.40 -3.71 -5.98
N ILE A 80 6.14 -4.04 -4.71
CA ILE A 80 4.99 -4.81 -4.26
C ILE A 80 4.10 -3.86 -3.46
N HIS A 81 2.80 -3.90 -3.71
CA HIS A 81 1.80 -3.25 -2.86
C HIS A 81 0.48 -4.02 -2.89
N PHE A 82 -0.11 -4.25 -1.72
CA PHE A 82 -1.42 -4.87 -1.59
C PHE A 82 -2.02 -4.58 -0.21
N TYR A 83 -3.33 -4.78 -0.09
CA TYR A 83 -4.01 -4.72 1.19
C TYR A 83 -4.20 -6.14 1.75
N ARG A 84 -3.89 -6.33 3.03
CA ARG A 84 -4.32 -7.54 3.75
C ARG A 84 -5.46 -7.15 4.67
N ASN A 85 -6.65 -7.70 4.43
CA ASN A 85 -7.80 -7.51 5.30
C ASN A 85 -7.96 -8.74 6.20
N LYS A 86 -8.14 -8.54 7.50
CA LYS A 86 -8.54 -9.56 8.46
C LYS A 86 -9.90 -9.21 9.04
N VAL A 87 -10.72 -10.23 9.27
CA VAL A 87 -11.97 -10.10 10.02
C VAL A 87 -11.77 -10.83 11.34
N LEU A 88 -11.88 -10.11 12.45
CA LEU A 88 -11.92 -10.68 13.79
C LEU A 88 -13.39 -10.84 14.20
N ASN A 89 -13.67 -11.87 15.02
CA ASN A 89 -15.01 -12.16 15.54
C ASN A 89 -16.10 -12.21 14.45
N ALA A 90 -15.79 -12.80 13.29
CA ALA A 90 -16.70 -12.81 12.15
C ALA A 90 -18.08 -13.37 12.52
N GLY A 91 -19.14 -12.62 12.18
CA GLY A 91 -20.52 -13.02 12.47
C GLY A 91 -21.00 -12.81 13.91
N THR A 92 -20.21 -12.15 14.76
CA THR A 92 -20.66 -11.70 16.10
C THR A 92 -21.00 -10.20 16.10
N ALA A 93 -21.55 -9.71 17.21
CA ALA A 93 -21.79 -8.27 17.41
C ALA A 93 -20.50 -7.44 17.46
N ASP A 94 -19.35 -8.09 17.69
CA ASP A 94 -18.03 -7.48 17.85
C ASP A 94 -17.14 -7.73 16.62
N GLU A 95 -17.73 -7.94 15.43
CA GLU A 95 -16.98 -8.11 14.18
C GLU A 95 -16.10 -6.88 13.92
N GLU A 96 -14.79 -7.10 13.83
CA GLU A 96 -13.82 -6.05 13.53
C GLU A 96 -13.14 -6.34 12.19
N ARG A 97 -13.06 -5.33 11.32
CA ARG A 97 -12.38 -5.42 10.03
C ARG A 97 -11.08 -4.64 10.06
N ILE A 98 -9.99 -5.38 10.13
CA ILE A 98 -8.64 -4.84 10.21
C ILE A 98 -8.03 -4.80 8.81
N ARG A 99 -7.46 -3.65 8.43
CA ARG A 99 -6.67 -3.49 7.21
C ARG A 99 -5.20 -3.25 7.53
N TYR A 100 -4.34 -4.02 6.89
CA TYR A 100 -2.90 -3.79 6.84
C TYR A 100 -2.52 -3.25 5.46
N TYR A 101 -1.63 -2.27 5.45
CA TYR A 101 -1.07 -1.68 4.23
C TYR A 101 0.27 -2.34 3.96
N CYS A 102 0.30 -3.27 3.01
CA CYS A 102 1.50 -4.03 2.69
C CYS A 102 2.19 -3.40 1.49
N PHE A 103 3.47 -3.09 1.62
CA PHE A 103 4.29 -2.53 0.54
C PHE A 103 5.73 -3.04 0.66
N GLY A 104 6.49 -3.01 -0.41
CA GLY A 104 7.82 -3.60 -0.41
C GLY A 104 8.40 -3.78 -1.79
N TYR A 105 9.36 -4.67 -1.91
CA TYR A 105 9.92 -5.01 -3.21
C TYR A 105 10.28 -6.49 -3.28
N GLU A 106 10.27 -7.00 -4.50
CA GLU A 106 11.01 -8.21 -4.84
C GLU A 106 12.22 -7.88 -5.70
N LYS A 107 13.29 -8.65 -5.52
CA LYS A 107 14.51 -8.54 -6.33
C LYS A 107 15.03 -9.92 -6.65
N ARG A 108 15.34 -10.15 -7.93
CA ARG A 108 16.01 -11.38 -8.36
C ARG A 108 17.51 -11.25 -8.17
N ILE A 109 18.10 -12.18 -7.42
CA ILE A 109 19.55 -12.27 -7.19
C ILE A 109 19.97 -13.67 -7.62
N GLY A 110 20.62 -13.77 -8.80
CA GLY A 110 20.90 -15.05 -9.45
C GLY A 110 19.61 -15.79 -9.80
N THR A 111 19.45 -17.01 -9.31
CA THR A 111 18.25 -17.84 -9.53
C THR A 111 17.16 -17.63 -8.48
N LYS A 112 17.43 -16.87 -7.42
CA LYS A 112 16.50 -16.67 -6.29
C LYS A 112 15.78 -15.33 -6.37
N VAL A 113 14.51 -15.32 -5.97
CA VAL A 113 13.73 -14.09 -5.77
C VAL A 113 13.69 -13.81 -4.26
N HIS A 114 14.19 -12.66 -3.86
CA HIS A 114 14.13 -12.17 -2.48
C HIS A 114 12.97 -11.19 -2.39
N LYS A 115 12.19 -11.25 -1.32
CA LYS A 115 11.06 -10.36 -1.07
C LYS A 115 11.24 -9.70 0.27
N THR A 116 11.06 -8.38 0.31
CA THR A 116 10.99 -7.64 1.56
C THR A 116 9.63 -6.95 1.59
N ILE A 117 8.79 -7.32 2.55
CA ILE A 117 7.44 -6.77 2.70
C ILE A 117 7.37 -6.06 4.05
N MET A 118 6.98 -4.80 4.00
CA MET A 118 6.60 -3.99 5.14
C MET A 118 5.08 -3.96 5.25
N MET A 119 4.57 -4.06 6.47
CA MET A 119 3.16 -3.99 6.80
C MET A 119 2.94 -2.87 7.80
N ILE A 120 2.12 -1.89 7.45
CA ILE A 120 1.65 -0.88 8.41
C ILE A 120 0.40 -1.44 9.09
N THR A 121 0.44 -1.55 10.41
CA THR A 121 -0.67 -2.03 11.23
C THR A 121 -1.70 -0.93 11.49
N PRO A 122 -2.92 -1.27 11.98
CA PRO A 122 -3.89 -0.26 12.40
C PRO A 122 -3.40 0.65 13.54
N THR A 123 -2.47 0.15 14.36
CA THR A 123 -1.82 0.91 15.45
C THR A 123 -0.68 1.80 14.96
N ASN A 124 -0.47 1.88 13.64
CA ASN A 124 0.58 2.66 13.01
C ASN A 124 2.02 2.12 13.23
N ASP A 125 2.13 0.84 13.57
CA ASP A 125 3.42 0.15 13.69
C ASP A 125 3.86 -0.40 12.32
N LEU A 126 5.18 -0.46 12.11
CA LEU A 126 5.77 -1.06 10.92
C LEU A 126 6.32 -2.46 11.25
N VAL A 127 5.78 -3.48 10.59
CA VAL A 127 6.29 -4.85 10.66
C VAL A 127 7.02 -5.17 9.36
N VAL A 128 8.28 -5.61 9.45
CA VAL A 128 9.07 -6.06 8.29
C VAL A 128 9.13 -7.59 8.27
N THR A 129 8.81 -8.20 7.14
CA THR A 129 8.70 -9.66 7.00
C THR A 129 8.90 -10.11 5.56
N GLU A 130 9.35 -11.35 5.35
CA GLU A 130 9.30 -12.02 4.04
C GLU A 130 8.00 -12.82 3.86
N GLU A 131 7.32 -13.13 4.97
CA GLU A 131 6.13 -13.97 5.05
C GLU A 131 4.97 -13.20 5.72
N PRO A 132 4.32 -12.26 4.99
CA PRO A 132 3.27 -11.42 5.55
C PRO A 132 2.07 -12.23 6.05
N ALA A 133 1.86 -13.45 5.55
CA ALA A 133 0.79 -14.34 6.00
C ALA A 133 0.95 -14.77 7.47
N LEU A 134 2.19 -14.92 7.95
CA LEU A 134 2.48 -15.39 9.31
C LEU A 134 2.32 -14.30 10.38
N VAL A 135 2.22 -13.03 10.00
CA VAL A 135 2.02 -11.93 10.95
C VAL A 135 0.62 -12.05 11.56
N THR A 136 0.57 -12.36 12.86
CA THR A 136 -0.63 -12.32 13.70
C THR A 136 -0.72 -10.96 14.40
N SER A 137 -1.93 -10.47 14.63
CA SER A 137 -2.14 -9.33 15.51
C SER A 137 -1.77 -9.79 16.92
N SER A 138 -0.67 -9.29 17.47
CA SER A 138 -0.33 -9.49 18.87
C SER A 138 -1.32 -8.68 19.72
N ASN A 139 -2.45 -9.31 20.05
CA ASN A 139 -3.34 -8.92 21.14
C ASN A 139 -3.93 -10.14 21.86
N ASP A 140 -3.25 -11.29 21.83
CA ASP A 140 -3.53 -12.40 22.77
C ASP A 140 -2.78 -12.20 24.09
N SER A 141 -2.86 -11.00 24.66
CA SER A 141 -2.33 -10.72 26.00
C SER A 141 -3.24 -9.73 26.71
N SER A 142 -3.79 -10.17 27.85
CA SER A 142 -4.82 -9.57 28.72
C SER A 142 -6.23 -10.07 28.36
N SER A 143 -6.91 -10.92 29.14
CA SER A 143 -6.77 -11.35 30.55
C SER A 143 -7.39 -12.72 30.76
#